data_AF-K5VBQ7-F1
#
_entry.id   AF-K5VBQ7-F1
#
_cell.length_a   1.000
_cell.length_b   1.000
_cell.length_c   1.000
_cell.angle_alpha   90.00
_cell.angle_beta   90.00
_cell.angle_gamma   90.00
#
_symmetry.space_group_name_H-M   'P 1'
#
loop_
_entity.id
_entity.type
_entity.pdbx_description
1 polymer ?
#
loop_
_entity_poly.entity_id
_entity_poly.type
_entity_poly.pdbx_seq_one_letter_code
_entity_poly.pdbx_strand_id
1 'polypeptide(L)'
;MDESSNPASGAKTKADWEWMSFSDRVTCRWVPEGNNTFELQYLTCATHRPNLENLEDTKGYATSDLWESHPSKKGLWRIIGRKDDVIVLGEKVVPIPQEGVIGSSRMVQGVVMFGRGKSQCGILVEPKKGHAVNPNDVNALPEFRNKLWPIVEEANRTAPAFARIFKEMIIVTERARPLPRTAKGTIIRKQALKTYEKEINNLYAMLEDSGISESIRPPSSWTVPDIQAWLLEHISVISNGRDVISPSKELFDQGFDSLHATFLRTRIINALRADPQTNIFALHVSQNFVFEHPTLHGLAIAISVLIGEDIHEDVQNH
;
A
#
# COMPACT_ATOMS: atom_id res chain seq x y z
N MET A 1 -1.36 -51.49 -15.34
CA MET A 1 -2.06 -51.76 -14.08
C MET A 1 -1.00 -52.06 -13.04
N ASP A 2 -0.69 -51.08 -12.22
CA ASP A 2 -0.63 -51.26 -10.76
C ASP A 2 -0.77 -49.85 -10.14
N GLU A 3 -2.01 -49.47 -9.89
CA GLU A 3 -2.39 -48.34 -9.05
C GLU A 3 -2.43 -48.85 -7.60
N SER A 4 -1.34 -48.74 -6.85
CA SER A 4 -1.40 -48.96 -5.39
C SER A 4 -0.20 -48.42 -4.63
N SER A 5 0.15 -47.15 -4.85
CA SER A 5 0.93 -46.40 -3.85
C SER A 5 0.36 -45.01 -3.69
N ASN A 6 -0.55 -44.89 -2.72
CA ASN A 6 -1.12 -43.64 -2.24
C ASN A 6 0.05 -42.66 -1.94
N PRO A 7 0.19 -41.51 -2.62
CA PRO A 7 1.29 -40.61 -2.36
C PRO A 7 1.10 -40.07 -0.94
N ALA A 8 2.12 -40.25 -0.09
CA ALA A 8 2.15 -39.66 1.24
C ALA A 8 1.72 -38.19 1.16
N SER A 9 0.80 -37.77 2.03
CA SER A 9 0.09 -36.48 2.01
C SER A 9 0.97 -35.22 2.09
N GLY A 10 2.29 -35.36 1.98
CA GLY A 10 3.29 -34.27 1.94
C GLY A 10 4.14 -34.21 0.68
N ALA A 11 3.90 -35.01 -0.36
CA ALA A 11 4.72 -34.99 -1.58
C ALA A 11 4.58 -33.65 -2.34
N LYS A 12 5.73 -33.11 -2.80
CA LYS A 12 5.79 -31.93 -3.67
C LYS A 12 5.11 -32.26 -5.01
N THR A 13 4.10 -31.49 -5.36
CA THR A 13 3.37 -31.59 -6.63
C THR A 13 3.85 -30.54 -7.62
N LYS A 14 3.37 -30.61 -8.88
CA LYS A 14 3.63 -29.58 -9.89
C LYS A 14 3.11 -28.19 -9.48
N ALA A 15 2.05 -28.12 -8.66
CA ALA A 15 1.53 -26.86 -8.15
C ALA A 15 2.50 -26.19 -7.15
N ASP A 16 3.38 -26.97 -6.51
CA ASP A 16 4.29 -26.48 -5.49
C ASP A 16 5.64 -26.03 -6.09
N TRP A 17 5.69 -25.66 -7.37
CA TRP A 17 6.94 -25.44 -8.11
C TRP A 17 7.88 -24.44 -7.41
N GLU A 18 7.32 -23.38 -6.82
CA GLU A 18 8.02 -22.32 -6.08
C GLU A 18 8.49 -22.73 -4.68
N TRP A 19 8.03 -23.88 -4.18
CA TRP A 19 8.36 -24.38 -2.85
C TRP A 19 9.55 -25.35 -2.90
N MET A 20 10.50 -25.16 -2.00
CA MET A 20 11.76 -25.90 -1.91
C MET A 20 11.79 -26.75 -0.65
N SER A 21 12.39 -27.93 -0.77
CA SER A 21 12.83 -28.72 0.37
C SER A 21 14.35 -28.67 0.47
N PHE A 22 14.86 -28.79 1.69
CA PHE A 22 16.30 -28.85 1.94
C PHE A 22 16.69 -30.29 2.22
N SER A 23 17.86 -30.69 1.72
CA SER A 23 18.42 -32.01 1.98
C SER A 23 18.91 -32.10 3.43
N ASP A 24 18.81 -33.29 4.03
CA ASP A 24 19.38 -33.58 5.34
C ASP A 24 20.92 -33.43 5.40
N ARG A 25 21.57 -33.24 4.25
CA ARG A 25 23.00 -32.93 4.13
C ARG A 25 23.35 -31.50 4.50
N VAL A 26 22.38 -30.62 4.68
CA VAL A 26 22.58 -29.24 5.16
C VAL A 26 21.85 -29.06 6.48
N THR A 27 22.47 -28.32 7.40
CA THR A 27 21.82 -27.98 8.67
C THR A 27 21.25 -26.58 8.55
N CYS A 28 19.92 -26.47 8.49
CA CYS A 28 19.21 -25.20 8.39
C CYS A 28 18.73 -24.75 9.77
N ARG A 29 19.04 -23.52 10.15
CA ARG A 29 18.46 -22.82 11.30
C ARG A 29 17.50 -21.76 10.79
N TRP A 30 16.24 -21.88 11.20
CA TRP A 30 15.16 -20.95 10.83
C TRP A 30 14.97 -19.93 11.96
N VAL A 31 15.42 -18.69 11.74
CA VAL A 31 15.28 -17.63 12.74
C VAL A 31 13.96 -16.90 12.49
N PRO A 32 13.02 -16.89 13.45
CA PRO A 32 11.72 -16.23 13.26
C PRO A 32 11.89 -14.71 13.16
N GLU A 33 11.24 -14.10 12.17
CA GLU A 33 11.28 -12.65 11.90
C GLU A 33 9.92 -11.96 12.14
N GLY A 34 8.88 -12.73 12.49
CA GLY A 34 7.50 -12.26 12.70
C GLY A 34 6.57 -12.64 11.54
N ASN A 35 5.25 -12.56 11.73
CA ASN A 35 4.23 -12.81 10.68
C ASN A 35 4.43 -14.11 9.89
N ASN A 36 4.82 -15.21 10.57
CA ASN A 36 5.13 -16.51 9.95
C ASN A 36 6.26 -16.49 8.91
N THR A 37 7.19 -15.53 9.05
CA THR A 37 8.39 -15.40 8.21
C THR A 37 9.64 -15.77 8.98
N PHE A 38 10.62 -16.34 8.27
CA PHE A 38 11.85 -16.86 8.86
C PHE A 38 13.06 -16.48 8.01
N GLU A 39 14.16 -16.07 8.65
CA GLU A 39 15.46 -16.02 7.99
C GLU A 39 16.09 -17.43 7.96
N LEU A 40 16.59 -17.83 6.79
CA LEU A 40 17.38 -19.05 6.66
C LEU A 40 18.84 -18.78 7.02
N GLN A 41 19.37 -19.59 7.94
CA GLN A 41 20.79 -19.61 8.27
C GLN A 41 21.35 -21.02 8.06
N TYR A 42 22.39 -21.16 7.25
CA TYR A 42 23.10 -22.43 7.07
C TYR A 42 24.14 -22.61 8.15
N LEU A 43 24.01 -23.64 8.97
CA LEU A 43 25.01 -23.97 9.98
C LEU A 43 26.10 -24.85 9.36
N THR A 44 27.34 -24.60 9.77
CA THR A 44 28.48 -25.44 9.42
C THR A 44 28.29 -26.82 10.06
N CYS A 45 28.27 -27.86 9.22
CA CYS A 45 28.13 -29.25 9.66
C CYS A 45 29.17 -30.15 8.99
N ALA A 46 29.12 -31.46 9.26
CA ALA A 46 30.09 -32.41 8.71
C ALA A 46 30.07 -32.47 7.17
N THR A 47 28.91 -32.24 6.56
CA THR A 47 28.66 -32.40 5.12
C THR A 47 28.64 -31.09 4.35
N HIS A 48 28.55 -29.94 5.02
CA HIS A 48 28.47 -28.63 4.38
C HIS A 48 29.15 -27.54 5.23
N ARG A 49 30.01 -26.76 4.60
CA ARG A 49 30.68 -25.60 5.20
C ARG A 49 30.54 -24.40 4.26
N PRO A 50 29.80 -23.35 4.65
CA PRO A 50 29.74 -22.12 3.87
C PRO A 50 31.13 -21.50 3.68
N ASN A 51 31.39 -20.91 2.51
CA ASN A 51 32.68 -20.24 2.23
C ASN A 51 32.88 -18.96 3.05
N LEU A 52 31.78 -18.38 3.53
CA LEU A 52 31.76 -17.21 4.40
C LEU A 52 30.93 -17.56 5.62
N GLU A 53 31.48 -17.35 6.82
CA GLU A 53 30.77 -17.49 8.08
C GLU A 53 30.55 -16.09 8.66
N ASN A 54 29.28 -15.68 8.86
CA ASN A 54 28.89 -14.33 9.29
C ASN A 54 27.94 -14.34 10.51
N LEU A 55 27.81 -15.49 11.17
CA LEU A 55 27.06 -15.63 12.42
C LEU A 55 28.01 -15.40 13.61
N GLU A 56 27.54 -14.64 14.61
CA GLU A 56 28.34 -14.32 15.81
C GLU A 56 28.32 -15.46 16.85
N ASP A 57 27.21 -16.20 16.91
CA ASP A 57 26.94 -17.17 17.97
C ASP A 57 27.40 -18.60 17.63
N THR A 58 27.58 -18.90 16.34
CA THR A 58 27.98 -20.23 15.87
C THR A 58 28.64 -20.15 14.50
N LYS A 59 29.27 -21.24 14.06
CA LYS A 59 29.81 -21.35 12.71
C LYS A 59 28.68 -21.55 11.71
N GLY A 60 28.50 -20.58 10.82
CA GLY A 60 27.52 -20.67 9.74
C GLY A 60 27.29 -19.34 9.05
N TYR A 61 26.31 -19.34 8.17
CA TYR A 61 26.02 -18.26 7.23
C TYR A 61 24.54 -17.86 7.27
N ALA A 62 24.27 -16.62 7.67
CA ALA A 62 23.00 -15.94 7.47
C ALA A 62 22.87 -15.52 6.00
N THR A 63 21.82 -16.04 5.35
CA THR A 63 21.55 -15.77 3.92
C THR A 63 20.98 -14.37 3.69
N SER A 64 20.40 -13.77 4.73
CA SER A 64 19.58 -12.56 4.66
C SER A 64 18.40 -12.69 3.69
N ASP A 65 17.97 -13.92 3.40
CA ASP A 65 16.76 -14.24 2.66
C ASP A 65 15.65 -14.57 3.66
N LEU A 66 14.45 -14.05 3.40
CA LEU A 66 13.23 -14.33 4.14
C LEU A 66 12.44 -15.42 3.43
N TRP A 67 11.91 -16.33 4.24
CA TRP A 67 11.20 -17.52 3.82
C TRP A 67 9.87 -17.65 4.55
N GLU A 68 8.94 -18.32 3.88
CA GLU A 68 7.66 -18.73 4.43
C GLU A 68 7.54 -20.25 4.36
N SER A 69 6.97 -20.88 5.40
CA SER A 69 6.67 -22.31 5.42
C SER A 69 5.37 -22.60 4.68
N HIS A 70 5.32 -23.71 3.95
CA HIS A 70 4.10 -24.11 3.24
C HIS A 70 2.94 -24.35 4.22
N PRO A 71 1.73 -23.78 3.97
CA PRO A 71 0.61 -23.85 4.92
C PRO A 71 0.18 -25.26 5.33
N SER A 72 0.19 -26.21 4.39
CA SER A 72 -0.23 -27.61 4.62
C SER A 72 0.86 -28.68 4.50
N LYS A 73 2.05 -28.37 3.96
CA LYS A 73 3.09 -29.38 3.65
C LYS A 73 4.37 -29.10 4.42
N LYS A 74 4.62 -29.88 5.47
CA LYS A 74 5.80 -29.70 6.32
C LYS A 74 7.10 -29.88 5.52
N GLY A 75 8.09 -29.04 5.82
CA GLY A 75 9.42 -29.10 5.19
C GLY A 75 9.52 -28.42 3.83
N LEU A 76 8.43 -27.86 3.30
CA LEU A 76 8.44 -27.02 2.11
C LEU A 76 8.48 -25.54 2.48
N TRP A 77 9.36 -24.81 1.81
CA TRP A 77 9.64 -23.40 2.07
C TRP A 77 9.78 -22.62 0.77
N ARG A 78 9.33 -21.37 0.72
CA ARG A 78 9.57 -20.49 -0.44
C ARG A 78 10.24 -19.20 0.02
N ILE A 79 11.09 -18.65 -0.83
CA ILE A 79 11.69 -17.32 -0.62
C ILE A 79 10.61 -16.28 -0.90
N ILE A 80 10.43 -15.36 0.04
CA ILE A 80 9.49 -14.24 -0.08
C ILE A 80 10.19 -12.88 -0.21
N GLY A 81 11.50 -12.82 0.05
CA GLY A 81 12.33 -11.65 -0.26
C GLY A 81 13.61 -11.58 0.54
N ARG A 82 14.24 -10.40 0.57
CA ARG A 82 15.45 -10.14 1.35
C ARG A 82 15.08 -9.50 2.68
N LYS A 83 15.83 -9.85 3.74
CA LYS A 83 15.70 -9.23 5.06
C LYS A 83 16.01 -7.73 5.02
N ASP A 84 17.02 -7.34 4.23
CA ASP A 84 17.40 -5.93 4.06
C ASP A 84 16.35 -5.10 3.31
N ASP A 85 15.45 -5.78 2.60
CA ASP A 85 14.40 -5.19 1.76
C ASP A 85 13.07 -5.01 2.51
N VAL A 86 12.99 -5.41 3.78
CA VAL A 86 11.81 -5.22 4.62
C VAL A 86 11.61 -3.73 4.91
N ILE A 87 10.38 -3.28 4.70
CA ILE A 87 9.92 -1.94 5.06
C ILE A 87 9.37 -1.99 6.49
N VAL A 88 9.85 -1.10 7.35
CA VAL A 88 9.41 -1.01 8.75
C VAL A 88 8.59 0.26 8.93
N LEU A 89 7.28 0.11 9.12
CA LEU A 89 6.33 1.20 9.45
C LEU A 89 6.09 1.33 10.97
N GLY A 90 6.62 0.39 11.74
CA GLY A 90 6.15 -0.01 13.08
C GLY A 90 5.90 -1.52 13.08
N GLU A 91 5.24 -1.99 12.02
CA GLU A 91 5.18 -3.39 11.60
C GLU A 91 6.12 -3.68 10.42
N LYS A 92 6.50 -4.95 10.25
CA LYS A 92 7.35 -5.40 9.14
C LYS A 92 6.51 -5.72 7.90
N VAL A 93 6.86 -5.11 6.77
CA VAL A 93 6.24 -5.32 5.45
C VAL A 93 7.26 -5.91 4.50
N VAL A 94 6.93 -7.05 3.88
CA VAL A 94 7.71 -7.65 2.79
C VAL A 94 7.14 -7.14 1.46
N PRO A 95 7.87 -6.31 0.70
CA PRO A 95 7.30 -5.62 -0.46
C PRO A 95 7.18 -6.47 -1.73
N ILE A 96 8.03 -7.50 -1.88
CA ILE A 96 8.16 -8.26 -3.14
C ILE A 96 6.83 -8.85 -3.64
N PRO A 97 5.95 -9.44 -2.79
CA PRO A 97 4.67 -9.95 -3.26
C PRO A 97 3.78 -8.87 -3.91
N GLN A 98 3.64 -7.70 -3.29
CA GLN A 98 2.85 -6.59 -3.83
C GLN A 98 3.51 -6.01 -5.09
N GLU A 99 4.83 -5.82 -5.07
CA GLU A 99 5.60 -5.38 -6.25
C GLU A 99 5.46 -6.37 -7.43
N GLY A 100 5.45 -7.68 -7.17
CA GLY A 100 5.30 -8.71 -8.19
C GLY A 100 3.95 -8.63 -8.90
N VAL A 101 2.87 -8.49 -8.13
CA VAL A 101 1.51 -8.32 -8.69
C VAL A 101 1.42 -7.04 -9.52
N ILE A 102 1.84 -5.90 -8.98
CA ILE A 102 1.78 -4.61 -9.68
C ILE A 102 2.69 -4.61 -10.92
N GLY A 103 3.88 -5.20 -10.81
CA GLY A 103 4.86 -5.32 -11.89
C GLY A 103 4.41 -6.24 -13.04
N SER A 104 3.43 -7.12 -12.81
CA SER A 104 2.83 -7.94 -13.87
C SER A 104 1.95 -7.15 -14.84
N SER A 105 1.55 -5.92 -14.45
CA SER A 105 0.74 -5.03 -15.28
C SER A 105 1.45 -4.67 -16.59
N ARG A 106 0.68 -4.65 -17.69
CA ARG A 106 1.18 -4.22 -19.01
C ARG A 106 1.64 -2.76 -19.00
N MET A 107 1.15 -1.94 -18.07
CA MET A 107 1.49 -0.52 -17.96
C MET A 107 2.80 -0.27 -17.21
N VAL A 108 3.29 -1.23 -16.42
CA VAL A 108 4.39 -1.05 -15.48
C VAL A 108 5.68 -1.67 -16.02
N GLN A 109 6.75 -0.88 -16.07
CA GLN A 109 8.11 -1.29 -16.43
C GLN A 109 8.95 -1.62 -15.19
N GLY A 110 8.63 -0.99 -14.06
CA GLY A 110 9.30 -1.19 -12.79
C GLY A 110 8.45 -0.64 -11.65
N VAL A 111 8.53 -1.29 -10.49
CA VAL A 111 7.84 -0.85 -9.28
C VAL A 111 8.77 -1.04 -8.09
N VAL A 112 8.74 -0.08 -7.17
CA VAL A 112 9.50 -0.14 -5.91
C VAL A 112 8.63 0.42 -4.80
N MET A 113 8.38 -0.38 -3.76
CA MET A 113 7.70 0.09 -2.56
C MET A 113 8.64 0.93 -1.68
N PHE A 114 8.06 1.90 -0.99
CA PHE A 114 8.72 2.76 -0.02
C PHE A 114 7.86 2.92 1.25
N GLY A 115 8.46 3.52 2.29
CA GLY A 115 7.77 3.85 3.54
C GLY A 115 8.54 3.51 4.80
N ARG A 116 9.85 3.23 4.73
CA ARG A 116 10.63 2.93 5.94
C ARG A 116 10.60 4.11 6.91
N GLY A 117 10.20 3.86 8.16
CA GLY A 117 10.08 4.87 9.21
C GLY A 117 8.92 5.84 9.01
N LYS A 118 7.91 5.46 8.21
CA LYS A 118 6.72 6.27 7.92
C LYS A 118 5.44 5.56 8.38
N SER A 119 4.32 6.27 8.37
CA SER A 119 3.02 5.75 8.82
C SER A 119 2.35 4.80 7.82
N GLN A 120 2.67 4.91 6.53
CA GLN A 120 2.02 4.16 5.46
C GLN A 120 3.01 3.79 4.34
N CYS A 121 2.77 2.67 3.66
CA CYS A 121 3.52 2.26 2.48
C CYS A 121 3.06 3.04 1.22
N GLY A 122 4.00 3.26 0.31
CA GLY A 122 3.71 3.73 -1.04
C GLY A 122 4.54 3.04 -2.11
N ILE A 123 4.32 3.40 -3.37
CA ILE A 123 5.01 2.83 -4.53
C ILE A 123 5.53 3.90 -5.48
N LEU A 124 6.77 3.70 -5.94
CA LEU A 124 7.30 4.28 -7.16
C LEU A 124 6.91 3.39 -8.33
N VAL A 125 6.29 3.95 -9.35
CA VAL A 125 5.87 3.23 -10.55
C VAL A 125 6.53 3.83 -11.77
N GLU A 126 7.33 3.04 -12.46
CA GLU A 126 7.89 3.38 -13.76
C GLU A 126 6.98 2.86 -14.87
N PRO A 127 6.33 3.75 -15.65
CA PRO A 127 5.48 3.31 -16.74
C PRO A 127 6.31 2.76 -17.92
N LYS A 128 5.74 1.82 -18.68
CA LYS A 128 6.32 1.43 -19.99
C LYS A 128 6.26 2.58 -20.99
N LYS A 129 7.12 2.54 -22.02
CA LYS A 129 7.28 3.61 -23.01
C LYS A 129 5.97 4.12 -23.65
N GLY A 130 4.97 3.26 -23.84
CA GLY A 130 3.65 3.61 -24.41
C GLY A 130 2.60 4.06 -23.39
N HIS A 131 2.92 4.01 -22.10
CA HIS A 131 2.08 4.46 -20.99
C HIS A 131 2.77 5.55 -20.17
N ALA A 132 3.85 6.13 -20.69
CA ALA A 132 4.60 7.18 -20.02
C ALA A 132 3.73 8.43 -19.88
N VAL A 133 3.76 9.01 -18.68
CA VAL A 133 2.96 10.18 -18.32
C VAL A 133 3.90 11.21 -17.74
N ASN A 134 3.63 12.49 -17.97
CA ASN A 134 4.32 13.55 -17.25
C ASN A 134 3.76 13.60 -15.81
N PRO A 135 4.57 13.37 -14.76
CA PRO A 135 4.09 13.40 -13.39
C PRO A 135 3.56 14.78 -12.94
N ASN A 136 3.87 15.86 -13.66
CA ASN A 136 3.35 17.20 -13.38
C ASN A 136 2.08 17.55 -14.17
N ASP A 137 1.56 16.62 -14.98
CA ASP A 137 0.33 16.82 -15.74
C ASP A 137 -0.90 16.55 -14.84
N VAL A 138 -1.67 17.61 -14.59
CA VAL A 138 -2.81 17.62 -13.67
C VAL A 138 -3.93 16.66 -14.10
N ASN A 139 -4.06 16.38 -15.40
CA ASN A 139 -5.12 15.50 -15.92
C ASN A 139 -4.62 14.08 -16.17
N ALA A 140 -3.42 13.95 -16.74
CA ALA A 140 -2.92 12.64 -17.17
C ALA A 140 -2.45 11.78 -15.99
N LEU A 141 -1.92 12.38 -14.91
CA LEU A 141 -1.46 11.63 -13.74
C LEU A 141 -2.62 10.92 -12.99
N PRO A 142 -3.75 11.60 -12.66
CA PRO A 142 -4.90 10.93 -12.08
C PRO A 142 -5.44 9.80 -12.96
N GLU A 143 -5.51 10.00 -14.28
CA GLU A 143 -5.98 8.98 -15.21
C GLU A 143 -5.11 7.72 -15.18
N PHE A 144 -3.78 7.89 -15.16
CA PHE A 144 -2.86 6.76 -15.04
C PHE A 144 -3.01 6.03 -13.71
N ARG A 145 -3.10 6.76 -12.59
CA ARG A 145 -3.35 6.18 -11.27
C ARG A 145 -4.67 5.41 -11.24
N ASN A 146 -5.71 5.92 -11.90
CA ASN A 146 -7.00 5.25 -12.03
C ASN A 146 -6.92 3.95 -12.81
N LYS A 147 -6.20 3.94 -13.94
CA LYS A 147 -5.95 2.73 -14.73
C LYS A 147 -5.11 1.70 -14.00
N LEU A 148 -4.16 2.14 -13.16
CA LEU A 148 -3.31 1.26 -12.36
C LEU A 148 -4.01 0.73 -11.10
N TRP A 149 -5.01 1.44 -10.58
CA TRP A 149 -5.62 1.13 -9.30
C TRP A 149 -6.14 -0.31 -9.15
N PRO A 150 -6.82 -0.93 -10.14
CA PRO A 150 -7.33 -2.29 -9.98
C PRO A 150 -6.24 -3.33 -9.67
N ILE A 151 -5.04 -3.21 -10.28
CA ILE A 151 -3.94 -4.14 -9.99
C ILE A 151 -3.30 -3.86 -8.62
N VAL A 152 -3.36 -2.62 -8.15
CA VAL A 152 -2.93 -2.26 -6.78
C VAL A 152 -3.90 -2.81 -5.75
N GLU A 153 -5.21 -2.77 -6.01
CA GLU A 153 -6.23 -3.41 -5.16
C GLU A 153 -6.06 -4.92 -5.11
N GLU A 154 -5.76 -5.55 -6.25
CA GLU A 154 -5.43 -6.98 -6.30
C GLU A 154 -4.21 -7.31 -5.42
N ALA A 155 -3.14 -6.51 -5.51
CA ALA A 155 -1.96 -6.66 -4.67
C ALA A 155 -2.27 -6.44 -3.18
N ASN A 156 -3.16 -5.50 -2.86
CA ASN A 156 -3.57 -5.20 -1.49
C ASN A 156 -4.44 -6.31 -0.86
N ARG A 157 -5.12 -7.13 -1.66
CA ARG A 157 -5.99 -8.20 -1.15
C ARG A 157 -5.23 -9.25 -0.34
N THR A 158 -3.98 -9.51 -0.72
CA THR A 158 -3.09 -10.44 -0.01
C THR A 158 -2.22 -9.76 1.04
N ALA A 159 -2.30 -8.43 1.15
CA ALA A 159 -1.50 -7.64 2.08
C ALA A 159 -2.25 -7.41 3.41
N PRO A 160 -1.54 -7.44 4.56
CA PRO A 160 -2.09 -6.99 5.84
C PRO A 160 -2.62 -5.55 5.75
N ALA A 161 -3.61 -5.21 6.58
CA ALA A 161 -4.26 -3.90 6.55
C ALA A 161 -3.26 -2.72 6.64
N PHE A 162 -2.24 -2.82 7.49
CA PHE A 162 -1.19 -1.80 7.66
C PHE A 162 -0.23 -1.68 6.46
N ALA A 163 -0.18 -2.68 5.57
CA ALA A 163 0.70 -2.73 4.40
C ALA A 163 -0.01 -2.35 3.09
N ARG A 164 -1.32 -2.08 3.13
CA ARG A 164 -2.09 -1.72 1.95
C ARG A 164 -1.64 -0.37 1.40
N ILE A 165 -1.47 -0.32 0.08
CA ILE A 165 -1.07 0.88 -0.67
C ILE A 165 -2.32 1.68 -1.03
N PHE A 166 -2.33 2.97 -0.73
CA PHE A 166 -3.41 3.87 -1.17
C PHE A 166 -3.08 4.51 -2.53
N LYS A 167 -4.10 4.98 -3.25
CA LYS A 167 -3.90 5.53 -4.61
C LYS A 167 -3.04 6.78 -4.60
N GLU A 168 -3.20 7.56 -3.53
CA GLU A 168 -2.48 8.78 -3.23
C GLU A 168 -0.99 8.49 -2.95
N MET A 169 -0.69 7.26 -2.51
CA MET A 169 0.67 6.77 -2.25
C MET A 169 1.41 6.27 -3.50
N ILE A 170 0.88 6.54 -4.70
CA ILE A 170 1.47 6.14 -5.99
C ILE A 170 2.22 7.33 -6.59
N ILE A 171 3.55 7.26 -6.60
CA ILE A 171 4.43 8.21 -7.30
C ILE A 171 4.77 7.62 -8.66
N VAL A 172 4.46 8.35 -9.74
CA VAL A 172 4.84 7.96 -11.10
C VAL A 172 6.20 8.57 -11.43
N THR A 173 7.15 7.74 -11.86
CA THR A 173 8.51 8.20 -12.18
C THR A 173 8.54 9.01 -13.47
N GLU A 174 9.47 9.96 -13.56
CA GLU A 174 9.69 10.70 -14.79
C GLU A 174 10.42 9.86 -15.84
N ARG A 175 10.02 10.00 -17.11
CA ARG A 175 10.69 9.33 -18.24
C ARG A 175 12.17 9.68 -18.35
N ALA A 176 12.54 10.91 -18.01
CA ALA A 176 13.92 11.40 -18.06
C ALA A 176 14.79 10.81 -16.92
N ARG A 177 14.18 10.26 -15.87
CA ARG A 177 14.84 9.74 -14.67
C ARG A 177 14.32 8.33 -14.35
N PRO A 178 14.53 7.33 -15.22
CA PRO A 178 14.02 5.97 -15.00
C PRO A 178 14.62 5.33 -13.75
N LEU A 179 14.00 4.24 -13.26
CA LEU A 179 14.53 3.55 -12.08
C LEU A 179 15.91 2.95 -12.38
N PRO A 180 16.90 3.16 -11.48
CA PRO A 180 18.25 2.65 -11.66
C PRO A 180 18.26 1.12 -11.63
N ARG A 181 18.99 0.51 -12.56
CA ARG A 181 19.08 -0.94 -12.72
C ARG A 181 20.53 -1.41 -12.72
N THR A 182 20.75 -2.65 -12.28
CA THR A 182 22.04 -3.34 -12.42
C THR A 182 22.30 -3.72 -13.89
N ALA A 183 23.50 -4.20 -14.19
CA ALA A 183 23.83 -4.77 -15.51
C ALA A 183 22.90 -5.94 -15.90
N LYS A 184 22.24 -6.60 -14.94
CA LYS A 184 21.26 -7.67 -15.16
C LYS A 184 19.83 -7.16 -15.34
N GLY A 185 19.60 -5.85 -15.31
CA GLY A 185 18.28 -5.23 -15.47
C GLY A 185 17.43 -5.18 -14.19
N THR A 186 17.92 -5.70 -13.07
CA THR A 186 17.20 -5.65 -11.77
C THR A 186 17.26 -4.24 -11.18
N ILE A 187 16.15 -3.74 -10.63
CA ILE A 187 16.08 -2.41 -10.03
C ILE A 187 16.94 -2.36 -8.75
N ILE A 188 17.75 -1.31 -8.62
CA ILE A 188 18.58 -1.07 -7.44
C ILE A 188 17.76 -0.24 -6.45
N ARG A 189 16.99 -0.90 -5.58
CA ARG A 189 16.02 -0.27 -4.67
C ARG A 189 16.60 0.91 -3.89
N LYS A 190 17.72 0.72 -3.20
CA LYS A 190 18.36 1.78 -2.39
C LYS A 190 18.66 3.03 -3.22
N GLN A 191 19.13 2.86 -4.45
CA GLN A 191 19.41 3.97 -5.36
C GLN A 191 18.13 4.58 -5.92
N ALA A 192 17.10 3.77 -6.21
CA ALA A 192 15.79 4.24 -6.66
C ALA A 192 15.13 5.14 -5.61
N LEU A 193 15.08 4.69 -4.36
CA LEU A 193 14.52 5.46 -3.24
C LEU A 193 15.29 6.76 -3.02
N LYS A 194 16.63 6.74 -3.10
CA LYS A 194 17.45 7.94 -3.02
C LYS A 194 17.20 8.92 -4.19
N THR A 195 17.01 8.39 -5.39
CA THR A 195 16.78 9.19 -6.60
C THR A 195 15.46 9.95 -6.54
N TYR A 196 14.46 9.37 -5.86
CA TYR A 196 13.11 9.89 -5.70
C TYR A 196 12.81 10.38 -4.27
N GLU A 197 13.85 10.59 -3.46
CA GLU A 197 13.72 10.92 -2.04
C GLU A 197 12.95 12.23 -1.83
N LYS A 198 13.15 13.22 -2.70
CA LYS A 198 12.46 14.50 -2.64
C LYS A 198 10.95 14.33 -2.86
N GLU A 199 10.55 13.56 -3.87
CA GLU A 199 9.15 13.32 -4.20
C GLU A 199 8.45 12.50 -3.11
N ILE A 200 9.15 11.50 -2.57
CA ILE A 200 8.66 10.70 -1.44
C ILE A 200 8.47 11.58 -0.21
N ASN A 201 9.47 12.40 0.15
CA ASN A 201 9.39 13.29 1.30
C ASN A 201 8.31 14.34 1.12
N ASN A 202 8.18 14.93 -0.07
CA ASN A 202 7.12 15.89 -0.38
C ASN A 202 5.74 15.23 -0.28
N LEU A 203 5.58 14.00 -0.75
CA LEU A 203 4.32 13.27 -0.60
C LEU A 203 3.98 13.07 0.89
N TYR A 204 4.93 12.62 1.71
CA TYR A 204 4.69 12.49 3.15
C TYR A 204 4.45 13.83 3.84
N ALA A 205 5.18 14.88 3.48
CA ALA A 205 4.97 16.22 4.00
C ALA A 205 3.58 16.76 3.63
N MET A 206 3.12 16.54 2.39
CA MET A 206 1.75 16.88 1.99
C MET A 206 0.71 16.12 2.81
N LEU A 207 0.99 14.87 3.19
CA LEU A 207 0.11 14.10 4.07
C LEU A 207 0.15 14.64 5.52
N GLU A 208 1.33 14.99 6.02
CA GLU A 208 1.53 15.55 7.37
C GLU A 208 0.90 16.96 7.49
N ASP A 209 1.16 17.87 6.54
CA ASP A 209 0.58 19.23 6.46
C ASP A 209 -0.93 19.20 6.21
N SER A 210 -1.43 18.17 5.52
CA SER A 210 -2.87 17.93 5.41
C SER A 210 -3.46 17.26 6.65
N GLY A 211 -2.75 17.26 7.79
CA GLY A 211 -3.26 16.82 9.10
C GLY A 211 -3.57 15.33 9.18
N ILE A 212 -2.96 14.49 8.33
CA ILE A 212 -3.16 13.04 8.36
C ILE A 212 -2.36 12.39 9.51
N SER A 213 -1.39 13.09 10.10
CA SER A 213 -0.64 12.61 11.27
C SER A 213 -1.27 13.00 12.62
N GLU A 214 -2.14 14.00 12.68
CA GLU A 214 -3.04 14.14 13.82
C GLU A 214 -4.15 13.11 13.66
N SER A 215 -4.55 12.46 14.75
CA SER A 215 -5.72 11.58 14.71
C SER A 215 -6.91 12.41 14.25
N ILE A 216 -7.27 12.32 12.97
CA ILE A 216 -8.44 12.98 12.41
C ILE A 216 -9.61 12.48 13.23
N ARG A 217 -10.13 13.34 14.12
CA ARG A 217 -11.27 12.99 14.95
C ARG A 217 -12.47 12.91 14.01
N PRO A 218 -13.25 11.81 14.04
CA PRO A 218 -14.50 11.77 13.30
C PRO A 218 -15.45 12.87 13.80
N PRO A 219 -16.47 13.23 13.00
CA PRO A 219 -17.53 14.12 13.47
C PRO A 219 -18.21 13.56 14.72
N SER A 220 -18.87 14.42 15.50
CA SER A 220 -19.61 14.02 16.73
C SER A 220 -20.71 12.99 16.46
N SER A 221 -21.33 13.09 15.29
CA SER A 221 -22.25 12.09 14.73
C SER A 221 -22.12 12.09 13.21
N TRP A 222 -22.69 11.07 12.56
CA TRP A 222 -22.74 10.97 11.10
C TRP A 222 -24.02 11.58 10.51
N THR A 223 -24.64 12.50 11.24
CA THR A 223 -25.75 13.30 10.75
C THR A 223 -25.26 14.38 9.79
N VAL A 224 -26.09 14.78 8.83
CA VAL A 224 -25.74 15.81 7.83
C VAL A 224 -25.20 17.10 8.47
N PRO A 225 -25.81 17.68 9.53
CA PRO A 225 -25.31 18.92 10.13
C PRO A 225 -23.91 18.78 10.73
N ASP A 226 -23.64 17.67 11.44
CA ASP A 226 -22.35 17.42 12.08
C ASP A 226 -21.26 17.14 11.05
N ILE A 227 -21.59 16.39 10.00
CA ILE A 227 -20.68 16.16 8.87
C ILE A 227 -20.37 17.49 8.15
N GLN A 228 -21.36 18.35 7.93
CA GLN A 228 -21.11 19.65 7.28
C GLN A 228 -20.17 20.54 8.11
N ALA A 229 -20.37 20.61 9.42
CA ALA A 229 -19.50 21.38 10.32
C ALA A 229 -18.06 20.84 10.29
N TRP A 230 -17.93 19.51 10.36
CA TRP A 230 -16.65 18.81 10.29
C TRP A 230 -15.94 19.00 8.95
N LEU A 231 -16.65 18.85 7.83
CA LEU A 231 -16.10 19.10 6.49
C LEU A 231 -15.62 20.54 6.37
N LEU A 232 -16.39 21.52 6.87
CA LEU A 232 -16.01 22.94 6.79
C LEU A 232 -14.71 23.23 7.55
N GLU A 233 -14.54 22.67 8.75
CA GLU A 233 -13.29 22.73 9.49
C GLU A 233 -12.14 22.14 8.67
N HIS A 234 -12.32 20.95 8.12
CA HIS A 234 -11.25 20.29 7.38
C HIS A 234 -10.89 20.96 6.06
N ILE A 235 -11.86 21.52 5.36
CA ILE A 235 -11.66 22.28 4.13
C ILE A 235 -10.91 23.58 4.44
N SER A 236 -11.20 24.25 5.56
CA SER A 236 -10.47 25.45 5.98
C SER A 236 -8.98 25.19 6.23
N VAL A 237 -8.66 24.02 6.81
CA VAL A 237 -7.27 23.59 7.02
C VAL A 237 -6.60 23.23 5.69
N ILE A 238 -7.29 22.50 4.80
CA ILE A 238 -6.75 22.10 3.49
C ILE A 238 -6.44 23.33 2.61
N SER A 239 -7.24 24.39 2.72
CA SER A 239 -7.08 25.64 1.94
C SER A 239 -6.12 26.66 2.57
N ASN A 240 -5.36 26.28 3.61
CA ASN A 240 -4.49 27.19 4.36
C ASN A 240 -5.22 28.45 4.89
N GLY A 241 -6.50 28.30 5.26
CA GLY A 241 -7.32 29.37 5.84
C GLY A 241 -7.57 30.56 4.90
N ARG A 242 -7.39 30.41 3.58
CA ARG A 242 -7.43 31.54 2.64
C ARG A 242 -8.82 31.92 2.14
N ASP A 243 -9.82 31.06 2.24
CA ASP A 243 -11.16 31.37 1.70
C ASP A 243 -12.29 31.00 2.68
N VAL A 244 -13.19 31.96 2.91
CA VAL A 244 -14.48 31.72 3.57
C VAL A 244 -15.34 30.95 2.57
N ILE A 245 -15.37 29.63 2.71
CA ILE A 245 -16.12 28.76 1.79
C ILE A 245 -17.61 28.84 2.13
N SER A 246 -18.39 29.21 1.13
CA SER A 246 -19.83 29.23 1.20
C SER A 246 -20.37 27.80 1.11
N PRO A 247 -21.16 27.33 2.10
CA PRO A 247 -21.73 25.98 2.10
C PRO A 247 -22.61 25.64 0.90
N SER A 248 -23.14 26.66 0.23
CA SER A 248 -24.10 26.54 -0.88
C SER A 248 -23.47 26.66 -2.27
N LYS A 249 -22.17 26.98 -2.36
CA LYS A 249 -21.44 27.05 -3.63
C LYS A 249 -20.64 25.78 -3.86
N GLU A 250 -20.39 25.47 -5.13
CA GLU A 250 -19.50 24.37 -5.50
C GLU A 250 -18.09 24.66 -4.99
N LEU A 251 -17.42 23.62 -4.46
CA LEU A 251 -16.08 23.73 -3.90
C LEU A 251 -15.08 24.18 -4.99
N PHE A 252 -15.21 23.64 -6.21
CA PHE A 252 -14.29 23.94 -7.31
C PHE A 252 -14.36 25.40 -7.79
N ASP A 253 -15.55 26.01 -7.75
CA ASP A 253 -15.74 27.44 -8.05
C ASP A 253 -15.11 28.36 -7.00
N GLN A 254 -14.70 27.81 -5.86
CA GLN A 254 -14.13 28.52 -4.72
C GLN A 254 -12.62 28.26 -4.58
N GLY A 255 -11.95 27.84 -5.66
CA GLY A 255 -10.50 27.62 -5.68
C GLY A 255 -10.05 26.25 -5.16
N PHE A 256 -10.99 25.33 -4.90
CA PHE A 256 -10.68 23.94 -4.60
C PHE A 256 -10.25 23.22 -5.89
N ASP A 257 -9.09 22.55 -5.88
CA ASP A 257 -8.55 21.88 -7.06
C ASP A 257 -8.57 20.36 -6.86
N SER A 258 -8.09 19.60 -7.84
CA SER A 258 -8.05 18.14 -7.75
C SER A 258 -7.19 17.63 -6.60
N LEU A 259 -6.21 18.42 -6.15
CA LEU A 259 -5.34 18.07 -5.04
C LEU A 259 -6.09 18.28 -3.71
N HIS A 260 -6.76 19.42 -3.54
CA HIS A 260 -7.64 19.69 -2.41
C HIS A 260 -8.76 18.64 -2.29
N ALA A 261 -9.38 18.23 -3.41
CA ALA A 261 -10.39 17.17 -3.44
C ALA A 261 -9.83 15.80 -2.99
N THR A 262 -8.60 15.48 -3.42
CA THR A 262 -7.89 14.27 -2.98
C THR A 262 -7.63 14.28 -1.48
N PHE A 263 -7.23 15.43 -0.93
CA PHE A 263 -7.00 15.58 0.51
C PHE A 263 -8.29 15.47 1.31
N LEU A 264 -9.36 16.13 0.88
CA LEU A 264 -10.65 16.05 1.56
C LEU A 264 -11.18 14.61 1.60
N ARG A 265 -11.09 13.90 0.46
CA ARG A 265 -11.42 12.48 0.38
C ARG A 265 -10.62 11.63 1.37
N THR A 266 -9.32 11.87 1.47
CA THR A 266 -8.44 11.13 2.38
C THR A 266 -8.83 11.35 3.84
N ARG A 267 -9.19 12.60 4.20
CA ARG A 267 -9.69 12.91 5.54
C ARG A 267 -10.99 12.18 5.87
N ILE A 268 -11.94 12.15 4.93
CA ILE A 268 -13.20 11.39 5.08
C ILE A 268 -12.92 9.91 5.34
N ILE A 269 -12.03 9.31 4.53
CA ILE A 269 -11.64 7.90 4.68
C ILE A 269 -11.00 7.63 6.04
N ASN A 270 -10.14 8.52 6.54
CA ASN A 270 -9.50 8.35 7.83
C ASN A 270 -10.48 8.52 8.99
N ALA A 271 -11.43 9.46 8.89
CA ALA A 271 -12.50 9.62 9.87
C ALA A 271 -13.38 8.38 9.97
N LEU A 272 -13.76 7.79 8.82
CA LEU A 272 -14.50 6.53 8.78
C LEU A 272 -13.70 5.37 9.39
N ARG A 273 -12.38 5.34 9.21
CA ARG A 273 -11.52 4.29 9.77
C ARG A 273 -11.27 4.43 11.27
N ALA A 274 -11.41 5.62 11.83
CA ALA A 274 -11.18 5.88 13.24
C ALA A 274 -12.21 5.19 14.15
N ASP A 275 -13.40 4.89 13.61
CA ASP A 275 -14.47 4.21 14.33
C ASP A 275 -14.69 2.78 13.78
N PRO A 276 -14.61 1.73 14.62
CA PRO A 276 -14.88 0.36 14.22
C PRO A 276 -16.23 0.13 13.52
N GLN A 277 -17.26 0.92 13.85
CA GLN A 277 -18.59 0.79 13.25
C GLN A 277 -18.63 1.32 11.81
N THR A 278 -17.80 2.33 11.49
CA THR A 278 -17.83 2.99 10.18
C THR A 278 -16.65 2.62 9.26
N ASN A 279 -15.66 1.90 9.77
CA ASN A 279 -14.45 1.49 9.04
C ASN A 279 -14.77 0.73 7.74
N ILE A 280 -15.84 -0.08 7.71
CA ILE A 280 -16.24 -0.82 6.51
C ILE A 280 -16.63 0.11 5.35
N PHE A 281 -17.23 1.27 5.64
CA PHE A 281 -17.71 2.23 4.65
C PHE A 281 -16.57 3.02 4.00
N ALA A 282 -15.39 3.06 4.63
CA ALA A 282 -14.21 3.68 4.04
C ALA A 282 -13.80 3.06 2.68
N LEU A 283 -14.20 1.81 2.43
CA LEU A 283 -14.00 1.13 1.14
C LEU A 283 -14.96 1.59 0.05
N HIS A 284 -16.09 2.19 0.43
CA HIS A 284 -17.14 2.63 -0.48
C HIS A 284 -17.01 4.10 -0.90
N VAL A 285 -16.08 4.86 -0.29
CA VAL A 285 -15.75 6.22 -0.72
C VAL A 285 -15.01 6.18 -2.05
N SER A 286 -15.75 6.43 -3.13
CA SER A 286 -15.25 6.42 -4.52
C SER A 286 -14.14 7.46 -4.72
N GLN A 287 -13.38 7.34 -5.80
CA GLN A 287 -12.29 8.27 -6.12
C GLN A 287 -12.79 9.63 -6.60
N ASN A 288 -13.93 9.60 -7.28
CA ASN A 288 -14.61 10.81 -7.72
C ASN A 288 -15.59 11.32 -6.66
N PHE A 289 -15.64 10.75 -5.46
CA PHE A 289 -16.68 11.04 -4.47
C PHE A 289 -16.84 12.55 -4.17
N VAL A 290 -15.73 13.28 -4.08
CA VAL A 290 -15.76 14.75 -3.89
C VAL A 290 -16.15 15.50 -5.17
N PHE A 291 -15.87 14.93 -6.35
CA PHE A 291 -16.29 15.48 -7.65
C PHE A 291 -17.76 15.18 -7.96
N GLU A 292 -18.26 14.02 -7.55
CA GLU A 292 -19.66 13.57 -7.67
C GLU A 292 -20.58 14.39 -6.75
N HIS A 293 -20.03 14.88 -5.64
CA HIS A 293 -20.72 15.69 -4.64
C HIS A 293 -19.96 17.00 -4.40
N PRO A 294 -19.98 17.95 -5.36
CA PRO A 294 -19.10 19.13 -5.36
C PRO A 294 -19.52 20.22 -4.36
N THR A 295 -20.64 20.06 -3.66
CA THR A 295 -21.10 21.00 -2.63
C THR A 295 -20.93 20.41 -1.23
N LEU A 296 -20.71 21.27 -0.24
CA LEU A 296 -20.55 20.82 1.16
C LEU A 296 -21.76 20.01 1.64
N HIS A 297 -22.97 20.48 1.30
CA HIS A 297 -24.21 19.82 1.67
C HIS A 297 -24.39 18.49 0.93
N GLY A 298 -24.14 18.44 -0.37
CA GLY A 298 -24.22 17.21 -1.15
C GLY A 298 -23.23 16.15 -0.67
N LEU A 299 -22.01 16.56 -0.31
CA LEU A 299 -20.98 15.67 0.22
C LEU A 299 -21.37 15.12 1.60
N ALA A 300 -21.95 15.96 2.47
CA ALA A 300 -22.43 15.52 3.78
C ALA A 300 -23.59 14.52 3.69
N ILE A 301 -24.56 14.75 2.80
CA ILE A 301 -25.64 13.80 2.52
C ILE A 301 -25.05 12.48 2.02
N ALA A 302 -24.13 12.52 1.05
CA ALA A 302 -23.54 11.31 0.50
C ALA A 302 -22.83 10.47 1.57
N ILE A 303 -22.13 11.10 2.51
CA ILE A 303 -21.47 10.42 3.63
C ILE A 303 -22.51 9.85 4.61
N SER A 304 -23.52 10.62 5.00
CA SER A 304 -24.61 10.17 5.90
C SER A 304 -25.33 8.94 5.32
N VAL A 305 -25.67 8.99 4.03
CA VAL A 305 -26.31 7.89 3.29
C VAL A 305 -25.40 6.67 3.19
N LEU A 306 -24.10 6.88 3.00
CA LEU A 306 -23.11 5.79 2.91
C LEU A 306 -23.08 4.95 4.19
N ILE A 307 -23.27 5.59 5.34
CA ILE A 307 -23.17 4.98 6.68
C ILE A 307 -24.51 4.37 7.11
N GLY A 308 -25.62 4.77 6.47
CA GLY A 308 -26.95 4.24 6.74
C GLY A 308 -27.68 4.96 7.87
N GLU A 309 -27.34 6.21 8.18
CA GLU A 309 -28.25 7.07 8.94
C GLU A 309 -29.34 7.58 7.99
N ASP A 310 -30.55 7.03 8.15
CA ASP A 310 -31.75 7.34 7.36
C ASP A 310 -31.95 8.86 7.21
N ILE A 311 -32.19 9.28 5.97
CA ILE A 311 -32.68 10.60 5.64
C ILE A 311 -34.12 10.68 6.19
N HIS A 312 -34.29 11.20 7.41
CA HIS A 312 -35.60 11.72 7.80
C HIS A 312 -35.87 12.98 6.97
N GLU A 313 -36.70 12.82 5.93
CA GLU A 313 -37.32 13.88 5.18
C GLU A 313 -38.09 14.82 6.12
N ASP A 314 -37.49 15.97 6.47
CA ASP A 314 -38.27 17.15 6.86
C ASP A 314 -38.74 17.85 5.56
N VAL A 315 -39.72 17.24 4.91
CA VAL A 315 -40.60 17.97 4.00
C VAL A 315 -41.58 18.75 4.85
N GLN A 316 -41.29 20.05 4.94
CA GLN A 316 -42.17 21.15 5.30
C GLN A 316 -43.67 20.80 5.32
N ASN A 317 -44.24 20.75 6.52
CA ASN A 317 -45.55 21.34 6.76
C ASN A 317 -45.28 22.73 7.36
N HIS A 318 -45.43 23.78 6.55
CA HIS A 318 -46.11 25.06 6.80
C HIS A 318 -45.96 25.96 5.57
#